data_AF-A0A7Y5RY25-F1
#
_entry.id   AF-A0A7Y5RY25-F1
#
_cell.length_a   1.000
_cell.length_b   1.000
_cell.length_c   1.000
_cell.angle_alpha   90.00
_cell.angle_beta   90.00
_cell.angle_gamma   90.00
#
_symmetry.space_group_name_H-M   'P 1'
#
loop_
_entity.id
_entity.type
_entity.pdbx_description
1 polymer ?
#
loop_
_entity_poly.entity_id
_entity_poly.type
_entity_poly.pdbx_seq_one_letter_code
_entity_poly.pdbx_strand_id
1 'polypeptide(L)'
;MALSYFALLLCSQTALGQSAPASPRWADILAPAAVTWPAPLPRVTWRTDLSAAIDEARRDSRPLFVTLRCLPCKQCADFDKDVLEGGPLLEPLLRQFVTVRLTDMRELDLRLLPVAQWQDLDLSWWGWFLDPAGRVYGVFGGRDEISDTTRISAAALAATLRRVLDHHYDPRRSQWNIDAAAPALGGRPRTPVDLPGYASWRRIKPAAAGADNCLHCHKVAEILRQPAIDAGRFDKRRDFDDWPFPENVGLTLERDDGLRVRTVRPESPAARAGLRRGDELAAAGG
;
A
#
# COMPACT_ATOMS: atom_id res chain seq x y z
N MET A 1 -72.35 5.40 -19.80
CA MET A 1 -71.80 6.23 -18.73
C MET A 1 -71.86 5.45 -17.43
N ALA A 2 -70.75 4.83 -17.01
CA ALA A 2 -70.59 4.26 -15.68
C ALA A 2 -69.13 4.52 -15.29
N LEU A 3 -68.93 5.46 -14.35
CA LEU A 3 -67.64 5.84 -13.79
C LEU A 3 -67.36 4.93 -12.60
N SER A 4 -66.36 4.05 -12.72
CA SER A 4 -65.83 3.27 -11.59
C SER A 4 -64.80 4.10 -10.82
N TYR A 5 -65.10 4.35 -9.55
CA TYR A 5 -64.17 4.89 -8.55
C TYR A 5 -63.16 3.81 -8.14
N PHE A 6 -61.86 4.06 -8.31
CA PHE A 6 -60.79 3.29 -7.67
C PHE A 6 -60.19 4.14 -6.54
N ALA A 7 -60.42 3.73 -5.30
CA ALA A 7 -59.81 4.32 -4.12
C ALA A 7 -58.37 3.79 -3.99
N LEU A 8 -57.38 4.68 -4.14
CA LEU A 8 -55.97 4.40 -3.83
C LEU A 8 -55.75 4.59 -2.33
N LEU A 9 -55.55 3.49 -1.60
CA LEU A 9 -55.01 3.50 -0.25
C LEU A 9 -53.51 3.87 -0.32
N LEU A 10 -53.16 5.04 0.19
CA LEU A 10 -51.79 5.46 0.48
C LEU A 10 -51.32 4.77 1.77
N CYS A 11 -50.59 3.66 1.63
CA CYS A 11 -49.76 3.14 2.71
C CYS A 11 -48.47 3.96 2.79
N SER A 12 -48.45 4.96 3.67
CA SER A 12 -47.24 5.68 4.06
C SER A 12 -46.34 4.77 4.90
N GLN A 13 -45.34 4.15 4.25
CA GLN A 13 -44.22 3.57 4.97
C GLN A 13 -43.30 4.70 5.42
N THR A 14 -43.35 5.05 6.70
CA THR A 14 -42.29 5.82 7.35
C THR A 14 -41.04 4.96 7.39
N ALA A 15 -40.19 5.10 6.37
CA ALA A 15 -38.83 4.62 6.43
C ALA A 15 -38.13 5.38 7.57
N LEU A 16 -37.89 4.68 8.67
CA LEU A 16 -36.97 5.13 9.71
C LEU A 16 -35.62 5.40 9.02
N GLY A 17 -35.30 6.67 8.86
CA GLY A 17 -34.01 7.10 8.33
C GLY A 17 -32.93 6.59 9.25
N GLN A 18 -32.27 5.50 8.87
CA GLN A 18 -30.93 5.22 9.39
C GLN A 18 -30.05 6.35 8.87
N SER A 19 -29.74 7.30 9.75
CA SER A 19 -28.69 8.27 9.48
C SER A 19 -27.44 7.50 9.09
N ALA A 20 -26.92 7.75 7.88
CA ALA A 20 -25.60 7.26 7.51
C ALA A 20 -24.62 7.64 8.64
N PRO A 21 -23.72 6.74 9.06
CA PRO A 21 -22.74 7.07 10.08
C PRO A 21 -21.98 8.32 9.64
N ALA A 22 -21.89 9.32 10.52
CA ALA A 22 -21.15 10.54 10.24
C ALA A 22 -19.71 10.16 9.85
N SER A 23 -19.20 10.75 8.77
CA SER A 23 -17.80 10.56 8.38
C SER A 23 -16.89 10.86 9.58
N PRO A 24 -15.88 10.00 9.83
CA PRO A 24 -15.03 10.19 10.99
C PRO A 24 -14.33 11.54 10.88
N ARG A 25 -14.27 12.28 12.00
CA ARG A 25 -13.55 13.55 12.01
C ARG A 25 -12.06 13.24 12.03
N TRP A 26 -11.35 13.65 10.98
CA TRP A 26 -9.90 13.49 10.89
C TRP A 26 -9.15 14.06 12.10
N ALA A 27 -9.67 15.12 12.72
CA ALA A 27 -9.12 15.65 13.97
C ALA A 27 -9.14 14.62 15.12
N ASP A 28 -10.18 13.78 15.20
CA ASP A 28 -10.31 12.76 16.25
C ASP A 28 -9.40 11.55 15.97
N ILE A 29 -9.25 11.18 14.70
CA ILE A 29 -8.35 10.11 14.22
C ILE A 29 -6.89 10.51 14.50
N LEU A 30 -6.52 11.74 14.13
CA LEU A 30 -5.15 12.25 14.23
C LEU A 30 -4.83 12.77 15.64
N ALA A 31 -5.83 12.89 16.52
CA ALA A 31 -5.60 13.30 17.89
C ALA A 31 -4.67 12.29 18.59
N PRO A 32 -3.69 12.76 19.39
CA PRO A 32 -2.81 11.88 20.13
C PRO A 32 -3.59 10.89 20.98
N ALA A 33 -3.26 9.60 20.87
CA ALA A 33 -3.71 8.56 21.79
C ALA A 33 -2.55 8.09 22.67
N ALA A 34 -2.88 7.70 23.90
CA ALA A 34 -1.97 6.91 24.73
C ALA A 34 -1.94 5.47 24.17
N VAL A 35 -1.14 5.25 23.15
CA VAL A 35 -0.96 3.92 22.54
C VAL A 35 0.13 3.17 23.31
N THR A 36 -0.19 1.96 23.76
CA THR A 36 0.80 1.04 24.34
C THR A 36 1.03 -0.10 23.38
N TRP A 37 2.29 -0.30 22.97
CA TRP A 37 2.68 -1.42 22.13
C TRP A 37 2.95 -2.66 22.98
N PRO A 38 2.74 -3.87 22.44
CA PRO A 38 3.16 -5.09 23.13
C PRO A 38 4.69 -5.13 23.32
N ALA A 39 5.16 -6.03 24.18
CA ALA A 39 6.59 -6.31 24.28
C ALA A 39 7.14 -6.70 22.88
N PRO A 40 8.29 -6.17 22.44
CA PRO A 40 8.85 -6.51 21.15
C PRO A 40 9.25 -7.99 21.09
N LEU A 41 9.18 -8.60 19.91
CA LEU A 41 9.73 -9.94 19.67
C LEU A 41 11.21 -9.99 20.08
N PRO A 42 11.78 -11.15 20.45
CA PRO A 42 13.17 -11.21 20.92
C PRO A 42 14.21 -10.74 19.90
N ARG A 43 13.94 -10.90 18.60
CA ARG A 43 14.79 -10.51 17.48
C ARG A 43 13.95 -10.30 16.21
N VAL A 44 14.49 -9.56 15.23
CA VAL A 44 13.90 -9.50 13.88
C VAL A 44 14.12 -10.84 13.18
N THR A 45 13.09 -11.40 12.56
CA THR A 45 13.18 -12.64 11.78
C THR A 45 12.44 -12.45 10.45
N TRP A 46 13.18 -12.41 9.35
CA TRP A 46 12.62 -12.23 8.01
C TRP A 46 12.07 -13.54 7.46
N ARG A 47 10.73 -13.63 7.37
CA ARG A 47 10.03 -14.79 6.77
C ARG A 47 10.02 -14.68 5.26
N THR A 48 9.95 -15.81 4.57
CA THR A 48 9.82 -15.87 3.10
C THR A 48 8.44 -16.40 2.66
N ASP A 49 7.67 -16.96 3.58
CA ASP A 49 6.30 -17.42 3.32
C ASP A 49 5.30 -16.39 3.86
N LEU A 50 4.66 -15.66 2.95
CA LEU A 50 3.66 -14.64 3.30
C LEU A 50 2.40 -15.26 3.93
N SER A 51 1.97 -16.45 3.50
CA SER A 51 0.77 -17.09 4.03
C SER A 51 0.99 -17.51 5.47
N ALA A 52 2.12 -18.17 5.76
CA ALA A 52 2.47 -18.57 7.12
C ALA A 52 2.69 -17.36 8.04
N ALA A 53 3.26 -16.27 7.51
CA ALA A 53 3.43 -15.03 8.24
C ALA A 53 2.09 -14.35 8.61
N ILE A 54 1.09 -14.40 7.72
CA ILE A 54 -0.26 -13.91 8.04
C ILE A 54 -0.87 -14.71 9.19
N ASP A 55 -0.73 -16.03 9.19
CA ASP A 55 -1.25 -16.86 10.29
C ASP A 55 -0.52 -16.57 11.61
N GLU A 56 0.77 -16.28 11.57
CA GLU A 56 1.52 -15.82 12.75
C GLU A 56 1.04 -14.46 13.25
N ALA A 57 0.89 -13.48 12.35
CA ALA A 57 0.38 -12.16 12.68
C ALA A 57 -1.00 -12.21 13.34
N ARG A 58 -1.87 -13.16 12.92
CA ARG A 58 -3.17 -13.42 13.55
C ARG A 58 -3.05 -13.99 14.94
N ARG A 59 -2.18 -14.98 15.15
CA ARG A 59 -1.96 -15.59 16.47
C ARG A 59 -1.44 -14.56 17.47
N ASP A 60 -0.53 -13.70 17.03
CA ASP A 60 0.18 -12.78 17.91
C ASP A 60 -0.47 -11.38 17.98
N SER A 61 -1.51 -11.13 17.16
CA SER A 61 -2.12 -9.81 16.99
C SER A 61 -1.08 -8.72 16.68
N ARG A 62 -0.24 -8.99 15.67
CA ARG A 62 0.85 -8.10 15.23
C ARG A 62 0.68 -7.70 13.77
N PRO A 63 0.98 -6.45 13.42
CA PRO A 63 1.01 -6.05 12.01
C PRO A 63 2.17 -6.73 11.27
N LEU A 64 2.03 -6.83 9.95
CA LEU A 64 3.09 -7.32 9.07
C LEU A 64 3.83 -6.15 8.43
N PHE A 65 5.14 -6.33 8.27
CA PHE A 65 5.96 -5.52 7.39
C PHE A 65 6.57 -6.41 6.32
N VAL A 66 6.11 -6.26 5.08
CA VAL A 66 6.51 -7.09 3.93
C VAL A 66 7.40 -6.26 3.01
N THR A 67 8.63 -6.71 2.81
CA THR A 67 9.53 -6.09 1.83
C THR A 67 9.45 -6.85 0.51
N LEU A 68 9.36 -6.12 -0.60
CA LEU A 68 9.47 -6.63 -1.95
C LEU A 68 10.79 -6.13 -2.54
N ARG A 69 11.69 -7.07 -2.88
CA ARG A 69 13.03 -6.74 -3.37
C ARG A 69 13.36 -7.49 -4.66
N CYS A 70 13.64 -6.75 -5.71
CA CYS A 70 14.00 -7.33 -7.01
C CYS A 70 15.54 -7.43 -7.19
N LEU A 71 16.13 -8.58 -6.82
CA LEU A 71 17.56 -8.87 -7.05
C LEU A 71 17.85 -9.07 -8.55
N PRO A 72 19.01 -8.66 -9.11
CA PRO A 72 20.22 -8.12 -8.46
C PRO A 72 20.32 -6.58 -8.55
N CYS A 73 19.20 -5.84 -8.64
CA CYS A 73 19.25 -4.40 -8.91
C CYS A 73 20.12 -3.65 -7.87
N LYS A 74 21.26 -3.09 -8.27
CA LYS A 74 22.19 -2.48 -7.32
C LYS A 74 21.65 -1.21 -6.67
N GLN A 75 20.74 -0.51 -7.36
CA GLN A 75 20.29 0.82 -6.99
C GLN A 75 19.56 0.87 -5.65
N CYS A 76 19.01 -0.23 -5.11
CA CYS A 76 18.39 -0.22 -3.77
C CYS A 76 19.07 -1.20 -2.82
N ALA A 77 20.28 -1.68 -3.14
CA ALA A 77 20.95 -2.72 -2.37
C ALA A 77 21.36 -2.21 -0.98
N ASP A 78 21.83 -0.96 -0.88
CA ASP A 78 22.29 -0.38 0.37
C ASP A 78 21.10 -0.11 1.30
N PHE A 79 20.02 0.50 0.78
CA PHE A 79 18.80 0.70 1.57
C PHE A 79 18.17 -0.63 2.00
N ASP A 80 18.11 -1.64 1.11
CA ASP A 80 17.63 -2.98 1.46
C ASP A 80 18.48 -3.57 2.60
N LYS A 81 19.80 -3.47 2.51
CA LYS A 81 20.73 -3.94 3.54
C LYS A 81 20.45 -3.24 4.88
N ASP A 82 20.36 -1.92 4.89
CA ASP A 82 20.10 -1.13 6.10
C ASP A 82 18.78 -1.55 6.79
N VAL A 83 17.73 -1.83 5.99
CA VAL A 83 16.46 -2.33 6.52
C VAL A 83 16.59 -3.72 7.12
N LEU A 84 17.32 -4.62 6.46
CA LEU A 84 17.49 -6.01 6.93
C LEU A 84 18.34 -6.10 8.19
N GLU A 85 19.37 -5.27 8.29
CA GLU A 85 20.24 -5.14 9.47
C GLU A 85 19.53 -4.40 10.62
N GLY A 86 18.60 -3.51 10.28
CA GLY A 86 17.73 -2.77 11.21
C GLY A 86 18.45 -1.65 11.96
N GLY A 87 19.66 -1.90 12.45
CA GLY A 87 20.43 -0.94 13.23
C GLY A 87 19.69 -0.42 14.48
N PRO A 88 20.25 0.57 15.19
CA PRO A 88 19.64 1.08 16.42
C PRO A 88 18.31 1.81 16.20
N LEU A 89 18.07 2.29 14.97
CA LEU A 89 16.87 3.05 14.63
C LEU A 89 15.68 2.13 14.28
N LEU A 90 15.87 1.16 13.37
CA LEU A 90 14.75 0.35 12.87
C LEU A 90 14.55 -0.91 13.71
N GLU A 91 15.60 -1.54 14.25
CA GLU A 91 15.45 -2.83 14.94
C GLU A 91 14.37 -2.81 16.06
N PRO A 92 14.30 -1.79 16.95
CA PRO A 92 13.26 -1.75 17.98
C PRO A 92 11.84 -1.68 17.40
N LEU A 93 11.67 -1.06 16.24
CA LEU A 93 10.40 -0.93 15.53
C LEU A 93 10.06 -2.22 14.78
N LEU A 94 11.02 -2.77 14.03
CA LEU A 94 10.86 -4.01 13.25
C LEU A 94 10.48 -5.19 14.13
N ARG A 95 10.99 -5.26 15.37
CA ARG A 95 10.62 -6.28 16.36
C ARG A 95 9.16 -6.21 16.82
N GLN A 96 8.42 -5.16 16.48
CA GLN A 96 6.98 -5.09 16.73
C GLN A 96 6.15 -5.71 15.59
N PHE A 97 6.75 -5.96 14.43
CA PHE A 97 6.09 -6.53 13.26
C PHE A 97 6.45 -8.00 13.08
N VAL A 98 5.54 -8.73 12.43
CA VAL A 98 5.89 -9.95 11.71
C VAL A 98 6.54 -9.52 10.39
N THR A 99 7.87 -9.61 10.30
CA THR A 99 8.60 -9.20 9.11
C THR A 99 8.67 -10.30 8.05
N VAL A 100 8.51 -9.91 6.79
CA VAL A 100 8.52 -10.78 5.61
C VAL A 100 9.41 -10.14 4.53
N ARG A 101 10.19 -10.97 3.82
CA ARG A 101 11.00 -10.57 2.69
C ARG A 101 10.68 -11.46 1.50
N LEU A 102 10.11 -10.87 0.46
CA LEU A 102 9.86 -11.51 -0.81
C LEU A 102 10.87 -10.99 -1.83
N THR A 103 11.54 -11.90 -2.53
CA THR A 103 12.50 -11.55 -3.58
C THR A 103 12.05 -11.97 -4.98
N ASP A 104 10.95 -12.71 -5.02
CA ASP A 104 10.35 -13.23 -6.23
C ASP A 104 8.87 -12.89 -6.26
N MET A 105 8.45 -12.16 -7.29
CA MET A 105 7.05 -11.78 -7.45
C MET A 105 6.14 -13.00 -7.65
N ARG A 106 6.66 -14.19 -7.97
CA ARG A 106 5.86 -15.43 -8.03
C ARG A 106 5.27 -15.83 -6.68
N GLU A 107 5.92 -15.44 -5.59
CA GLU A 107 5.48 -15.72 -4.22
C GLU A 107 4.41 -14.74 -3.73
N LEU A 108 4.15 -13.70 -4.53
CA LEU A 108 3.19 -12.66 -4.20
C LEU A 108 1.75 -13.15 -4.40
N ASP A 109 0.92 -13.05 -3.35
CA ASP A 109 -0.52 -13.12 -3.49
C ASP A 109 -1.09 -11.72 -3.78
N LEU A 110 -1.49 -11.49 -5.03
CA LEU A 110 -2.08 -10.24 -5.53
C LEU A 110 -3.41 -9.88 -4.84
N ARG A 111 -4.01 -10.81 -4.09
CA ARG A 111 -5.18 -10.52 -3.25
C ARG A 111 -4.79 -9.74 -1.98
N LEU A 112 -3.59 -10.00 -1.45
CA LEU A 112 -3.03 -9.30 -0.29
C LEU A 112 -2.31 -8.03 -0.71
N LEU A 113 -1.51 -8.13 -1.76
CA LEU A 113 -0.63 -7.08 -2.24
C LEU A 113 -0.99 -6.74 -3.70
N PRO A 114 -2.05 -5.94 -3.92
CA PRO A 114 -2.52 -5.57 -5.24
C PRO A 114 -1.56 -4.53 -5.85
N VAL A 115 -0.39 -4.96 -6.30
CA VAL A 115 0.71 -4.05 -6.72
C VAL A 115 0.35 -3.12 -7.87
N ALA A 116 -0.58 -3.51 -8.75
CA ALA A 116 -1.06 -2.63 -9.81
C ALA A 116 -1.77 -1.41 -9.20
N GLN A 117 -1.35 -0.19 -9.57
CA GLN A 117 -1.81 1.10 -9.04
C GLN A 117 -1.38 1.45 -7.60
N TRP A 118 -0.67 0.56 -6.90
CA TRP A 118 -0.19 0.80 -5.52
C TRP A 118 1.33 0.91 -5.44
N GLN A 119 2.04 0.45 -6.46
CA GLN A 119 3.48 0.52 -6.55
C GLN A 119 3.90 0.78 -8.00
N ASP A 120 4.91 1.63 -8.19
CA ASP A 120 5.66 1.68 -9.44
C ASP A 120 6.49 0.38 -9.57
N LEU A 121 6.05 -0.47 -10.49
CA LEU A 121 6.64 -1.78 -10.75
C LEU A 121 8.01 -1.70 -11.45
N ASP A 122 8.42 -0.53 -11.93
CA ASP A 122 9.76 -0.30 -12.45
C ASP A 122 10.76 0.03 -11.32
N LEU A 123 10.30 0.18 -10.07
CA LEU A 123 11.16 0.30 -8.90
C LEU A 123 11.47 -1.05 -8.26
N SER A 124 12.63 -1.13 -7.61
CA SER A 124 13.22 -2.40 -7.20
C SER A 124 13.16 -2.72 -5.69
N TRP A 125 12.56 -1.82 -4.90
CA TRP A 125 12.36 -1.98 -3.46
C TRP A 125 11.05 -1.32 -3.02
N TRP A 126 10.23 -2.05 -2.24
CA TRP A 126 9.00 -1.55 -1.63
C TRP A 126 8.76 -2.20 -0.26
N GLY A 127 8.12 -1.46 0.63
CA GLY A 127 7.66 -1.92 1.93
C GLY A 127 6.14 -1.83 2.03
N TRP A 128 5.48 -2.92 2.39
CA TRP A 128 4.03 -3.00 2.55
C TRP A 128 3.69 -3.26 4.01
N PHE A 129 2.69 -2.55 4.52
CA PHE A 129 2.22 -2.70 5.89
C PHE A 129 0.83 -3.30 5.87
N LEU A 130 0.62 -4.36 6.65
CA LEU A 130 -0.65 -5.03 6.72
C LEU A 130 -1.09 -5.27 8.16
N ASP A 131 -2.40 -5.32 8.36
CA ASP A 131 -2.96 -5.87 9.58
C ASP A 131 -3.00 -7.42 9.53
N PRO A 132 -3.27 -8.10 10.67
CA PRO A 132 -3.38 -9.55 10.73
C PRO A 132 -4.46 -10.16 9.82
N ALA A 133 -5.46 -9.39 9.42
CA ALA A 133 -6.48 -9.84 8.47
C ALA A 133 -6.01 -9.73 7.02
N GLY A 134 -4.84 -9.12 6.76
CA GLY A 134 -4.30 -8.87 5.42
C GLY A 134 -4.78 -7.56 4.82
N ARG A 135 -5.36 -6.65 5.61
CA ARG A 135 -5.72 -5.30 5.14
C ARG A 135 -4.44 -4.49 4.99
N VAL A 136 -4.29 -3.78 3.88
CA VAL A 136 -3.16 -2.88 3.65
C VAL A 136 -3.36 -1.60 4.46
N TYR A 137 -2.40 -1.28 5.32
CA TYR A 137 -2.30 0.02 5.99
C TYR A 137 -1.62 1.07 5.12
N GLY A 138 -0.64 0.65 4.32
CA GLY A 138 0.09 1.56 3.47
C GLY A 138 1.24 0.89 2.76
N VAL A 139 1.83 1.66 1.86
CA VAL A 139 2.97 1.28 1.02
C VAL A 139 4.04 2.36 1.20
N PHE A 140 5.28 1.93 1.42
CA PHE A 140 6.45 2.79 1.56
C PHE A 140 7.46 2.45 0.47
N GLY A 141 7.96 3.46 -0.20
CA GLY A 141 8.86 3.33 -1.32
C GLY A 141 8.87 4.59 -2.16
N GLY A 142 9.44 4.49 -3.35
CA GLY A 142 9.58 5.61 -4.26
C GLY A 142 11.05 5.96 -4.51
N ARG A 143 11.29 6.51 -5.69
CA ARG A 143 12.52 7.17 -6.08
C ARG A 143 12.15 8.30 -7.03
N ASP A 144 13.14 9.11 -7.36
CA ASP A 144 13.11 9.90 -8.59
C ASP A 144 14.30 9.54 -9.49
N GLU A 145 14.46 10.28 -10.57
CA GLU A 145 15.52 10.12 -11.55
C GLU A 145 16.92 10.44 -11.01
N ILE A 146 17.03 11.10 -9.85
CA ILE A 146 18.30 11.59 -9.30
C ILE A 146 19.01 10.47 -8.54
N SER A 147 18.32 9.83 -7.59
CA SER A 147 18.86 8.73 -6.78
C SER A 147 17.74 7.92 -6.15
N ASP A 148 18.03 6.67 -5.85
CA ASP A 148 17.25 5.79 -4.98
C ASP A 148 17.00 6.35 -3.58
N THR A 149 17.82 7.28 -3.11
CA THR A 149 17.71 7.84 -1.76
C THR A 149 16.97 9.16 -1.72
N THR A 150 16.68 9.83 -2.83
CA THR A 150 16.06 11.18 -2.79
C THR A 150 14.69 11.24 -2.11
N ARG A 151 13.94 10.13 -2.18
CA ARG A 151 12.56 10.05 -1.68
C ARG A 151 12.40 9.17 -0.45
N ILE A 152 13.35 8.28 -0.17
CA ILE A 152 13.30 7.34 0.96
C ILE A 152 14.51 7.48 1.87
N SER A 153 14.32 7.18 3.16
CA SER A 153 15.39 7.11 4.15
C SER A 153 15.00 6.18 5.29
N ALA A 154 15.98 5.73 6.08
CA ALA A 154 15.71 4.94 7.28
C ALA A 154 14.87 5.74 8.31
N ALA A 155 15.06 7.06 8.38
CA ALA A 155 14.25 7.93 9.23
C ALA A 155 12.78 7.96 8.79
N ALA A 156 12.53 8.09 7.48
CA ALA A 156 11.17 8.06 6.93
C ALA A 156 10.49 6.70 7.17
N LEU A 157 11.22 5.60 7.01
CA LEU A 157 10.72 4.27 7.33
C LEU A 157 10.42 4.13 8.82
N ALA A 158 11.29 4.62 9.71
CA ALA A 158 11.06 4.61 11.15
C ALA A 158 9.80 5.40 11.55
N ALA A 159 9.61 6.58 10.97
CA ALA A 159 8.41 7.40 11.16
C ALA A 159 7.14 6.65 10.68
N THR A 160 7.24 5.96 9.55
CA THR A 160 6.12 5.17 8.99
C THR A 160 5.79 3.96 9.87
N LEU A 161 6.80 3.20 10.31
CA LEU A 161 6.65 2.07 11.25
C LEU A 161 5.95 2.52 12.54
N ARG A 162 6.36 3.67 13.11
CA ARG A 162 5.74 4.28 14.28
C ARG A 162 4.25 4.59 14.04
N ARG A 163 3.93 5.28 12.95
CA ARG A 163 2.54 5.62 12.58
C ARG A 163 1.67 4.38 12.40
N VAL A 164 2.19 3.34 11.74
CA VAL A 164 1.48 2.07 11.55
C VAL A 164 1.23 1.37 12.88
N LEU A 165 2.21 1.34 13.78
CA LEU A 165 2.05 0.74 15.11
C LEU A 165 1.05 1.53 15.96
N ASP A 166 1.12 2.85 15.91
CA ASP A 166 0.20 3.73 16.64
C ASP A 166 -1.23 3.54 16.14
N HIS A 167 -1.44 3.52 14.82
CA HIS A 167 -2.75 3.20 14.22
C HIS A 167 -3.23 1.80 14.57
N HIS A 168 -2.38 0.78 14.42
CA HIS A 168 -2.75 -0.62 14.63
C HIS A 168 -3.17 -0.90 16.09
N TYR A 169 -2.50 -0.28 17.06
CA TYR A 169 -2.76 -0.46 18.48
C TYR A 169 -3.65 0.63 19.11
N ASP A 170 -4.15 1.60 18.35
CA ASP A 170 -5.08 2.60 18.88
C ASP A 170 -6.40 1.93 19.30
N PRO A 171 -6.82 2.03 20.58
CA PRO A 171 -8.07 1.43 21.05
C PRO A 171 -9.33 2.00 20.36
N ARG A 172 -9.22 3.18 19.74
CA ARG A 172 -10.29 3.85 19.00
C ARG A 172 -10.36 3.41 17.54
N ARG A 173 -9.34 2.69 17.02
CA ARG A 173 -9.22 2.31 15.60
C ARG A 173 -10.51 1.74 15.00
N SER A 174 -11.16 0.83 15.73
CA SER A 174 -12.39 0.16 15.28
C SER A 174 -13.58 1.10 15.11
N GLN A 175 -13.56 2.28 15.74
CA GLN A 175 -14.63 3.27 15.68
C GLN A 175 -14.57 4.15 14.43
N TRP A 176 -13.39 4.27 13.80
CA TRP A 176 -13.17 5.19 12.69
C TRP A 176 -13.64 4.65 11.34
N ASN A 177 -13.65 3.33 11.17
CA ASN A 177 -14.04 2.67 9.92
C ASN A 177 -13.30 3.22 8.67
N ILE A 178 -12.00 3.53 8.82
CA ILE A 178 -11.14 4.05 7.74
C ILE A 178 -10.25 3.01 7.08
N ASP A 179 -10.16 1.81 7.67
CA ASP A 179 -9.36 0.72 7.10
C ASP A 179 -10.05 0.10 5.90
N ALA A 180 -9.25 -0.29 4.91
CA ALA A 180 -9.73 -1.08 3.78
C ALA A 180 -10.35 -2.40 4.25
N ALA A 181 -11.31 -2.93 3.48
CA ALA A 181 -11.86 -4.25 3.73
C ALA A 181 -10.76 -5.33 3.69
N ALA A 182 -10.88 -6.35 4.54
CA ALA A 182 -9.98 -7.48 4.47
C ALA A 182 -10.15 -8.22 3.13
N PRO A 183 -9.05 -8.64 2.48
CA PRO A 183 -9.14 -9.35 1.22
C PRO A 183 -9.78 -10.73 1.41
N ALA A 184 -10.50 -11.20 0.39
CA ALA A 184 -11.07 -12.54 0.37
C ALA A 184 -9.97 -13.57 0.03
N LEU A 185 -9.43 -14.23 1.06
CA LEU A 185 -8.31 -15.18 0.91
C LEU A 185 -8.73 -16.64 0.68
N GLY A 186 -10.02 -16.91 0.46
CA GLY A 186 -10.51 -18.25 0.18
C GLY A 186 -9.89 -18.85 -1.09
N GLY A 187 -9.54 -20.14 -1.06
CA GLY A 187 -8.92 -20.84 -2.18
C GLY A 187 -7.43 -20.53 -2.36
N ARG A 188 -6.86 -20.94 -3.51
CA ARG A 188 -5.43 -20.78 -3.80
C ARG A 188 -5.04 -19.29 -3.96
N PRO A 189 -3.79 -18.92 -3.63
CA PRO A 189 -3.23 -17.61 -3.96
C PRO A 189 -3.40 -17.24 -5.43
N ARG A 190 -3.64 -15.95 -5.69
CA ARG A 190 -3.61 -15.38 -7.05
C ARG A 190 -2.28 -14.69 -7.23
N THR A 191 -1.45 -15.21 -8.12
CA THR A 191 -0.08 -14.75 -8.30
C THR A 191 0.09 -14.04 -9.64
N PRO A 192 1.22 -13.35 -9.89
CA PRO A 192 1.49 -12.78 -11.20
C PRO A 192 1.52 -13.79 -12.36
N VAL A 193 1.75 -15.08 -12.09
CA VAL A 193 1.69 -16.12 -13.14
C VAL A 193 0.27 -16.44 -13.58
N ASP A 194 -0.73 -16.01 -12.79
CA ASP A 194 -2.16 -16.11 -13.12
C ASP A 194 -2.67 -14.89 -13.94
N LEU A 195 -1.83 -13.89 -14.20
CA LEU A 195 -2.24 -12.72 -14.98
C LEU A 195 -2.46 -13.09 -16.46
N PRO A 196 -3.45 -12.49 -17.14
CA PRO A 196 -3.81 -12.84 -18.52
C PRO A 196 -2.65 -12.79 -19.51
N GLY A 197 -1.72 -11.83 -19.32
CA GLY A 197 -0.57 -11.64 -20.19
C GLY A 197 0.56 -12.65 -20.00
N TYR A 198 0.58 -13.42 -18.90
CA TYR A 198 1.75 -14.20 -18.51
C TYR A 198 2.13 -15.27 -19.55
N ALA A 199 1.14 -15.99 -20.08
CA ALA A 199 1.38 -17.07 -21.04
C ALA A 199 1.99 -16.57 -22.36
N SER A 200 1.53 -15.41 -22.84
CA SER A 200 2.06 -14.75 -24.04
C SER A 200 3.45 -14.17 -23.77
N TRP A 201 3.59 -13.40 -22.70
CA TRP A 201 4.86 -12.81 -22.27
C TRP A 201 5.96 -13.87 -22.11
N ARG A 202 5.65 -15.00 -21.45
CA ARG A 202 6.56 -16.13 -21.28
C ARG A 202 7.02 -16.73 -22.61
N ARG A 203 6.13 -16.82 -23.60
CA ARG A 203 6.46 -17.37 -24.93
C ARG A 203 7.42 -16.45 -25.70
N ILE A 204 7.24 -15.14 -25.54
CA ILE A 204 8.07 -14.11 -26.19
C ILE A 204 9.41 -13.95 -25.47
N LYS A 205 9.43 -14.09 -24.14
CA LYS A 205 10.62 -13.94 -23.29
C LYS A 205 10.93 -15.21 -22.47
N PRO A 206 11.18 -16.36 -23.11
CA PRO A 206 11.33 -17.65 -22.40
C PRO A 206 12.50 -17.66 -21.41
N ALA A 207 13.62 -17.03 -21.76
CA ALA A 207 14.77 -16.92 -20.87
C ALA A 207 14.43 -16.13 -19.58
N ALA A 208 13.65 -15.05 -19.69
CA ALA A 208 13.28 -14.22 -18.54
C ALA A 208 12.28 -14.89 -17.58
N ALA A 209 11.63 -15.96 -18.04
CA ALA A 209 10.55 -16.69 -17.36
C ALA A 209 10.96 -18.10 -16.87
N GLY A 210 12.22 -18.49 -17.04
CA GLY A 210 12.74 -19.78 -16.58
C GLY A 210 12.59 -19.97 -15.07
N ALA A 211 12.48 -21.23 -14.62
CA ALA A 211 12.32 -21.57 -13.20
C ALA A 211 13.47 -21.00 -12.34
N ASP A 212 14.70 -21.04 -12.88
CA ASP A 212 15.92 -20.54 -12.25
C ASP A 212 15.99 -19.00 -12.16
N ASN A 213 15.06 -18.28 -12.78
CA ASN A 213 14.99 -16.82 -12.77
C ASN A 213 13.82 -16.32 -11.92
N CYS A 214 14.12 -15.49 -10.93
CA CYS A 214 13.10 -14.77 -10.17
C CYS A 214 12.22 -13.93 -11.11
N LEU A 215 10.92 -13.88 -10.83
CA LEU A 215 10.03 -12.93 -11.51
C LEU A 215 10.19 -11.57 -10.84
N HIS A 216 10.72 -10.60 -11.58
CA HIS A 216 10.96 -9.26 -11.06
C HIS A 216 9.73 -8.36 -11.26
N CYS A 217 9.67 -7.31 -10.46
CA CYS A 217 8.68 -6.24 -10.41
C CYS A 217 8.36 -5.71 -11.83
N HIS A 218 9.38 -5.29 -12.58
CA HIS A 218 9.19 -4.76 -13.94
C HIS A 218 8.65 -5.81 -14.92
N LYS A 219 8.95 -7.09 -14.71
CA LYS A 219 8.39 -8.18 -15.54
C LYS A 219 6.89 -8.30 -15.30
N VAL A 220 6.41 -8.05 -14.08
CA VAL A 220 4.97 -7.98 -13.79
C VAL A 220 4.33 -6.80 -14.54
N ALA A 221 5.00 -5.64 -14.63
CA ALA A 221 4.52 -4.52 -15.45
C ALA A 221 4.40 -4.91 -16.94
N GLU A 222 5.40 -5.62 -17.48
CA GLU A 222 5.35 -6.16 -18.84
C GLU A 222 4.18 -7.13 -19.04
N ILE A 223 3.97 -8.05 -18.08
CA ILE A 223 2.86 -9.01 -18.09
C ILE A 223 1.50 -8.30 -18.09
N LEU A 224 1.34 -7.23 -17.29
CA LEU A 224 0.10 -6.45 -17.24
C LEU A 224 -0.19 -5.75 -18.57
N ARG A 225 0.84 -5.30 -19.29
CA ARG A 225 0.73 -4.61 -20.58
C ARG A 225 0.54 -5.58 -21.77
N GLN A 226 0.97 -6.83 -21.62
CA GLN A 226 1.00 -7.81 -22.72
C GLN A 226 -0.35 -8.01 -23.43
N PRO A 227 -1.53 -8.06 -22.75
CA PRO A 227 -2.80 -8.21 -23.45
C PRO A 227 -3.11 -7.06 -24.43
N ALA A 228 -2.73 -5.82 -24.10
CA ALA A 228 -2.91 -4.68 -24.99
C ALA A 228 -1.94 -4.72 -26.18
N ILE A 229 -0.70 -5.18 -25.94
CA ILE A 229 0.32 -5.40 -26.98
C ILE A 229 -0.13 -6.47 -27.96
N ASP A 230 -0.57 -7.63 -27.45
CA ASP A 230 -1.03 -8.76 -28.26
C ASP A 230 -2.23 -8.38 -29.14
N ALA A 231 -3.09 -7.49 -28.64
CA ALA A 231 -4.26 -7.00 -29.36
C ALA A 231 -3.96 -5.85 -30.33
N GLY A 232 -2.71 -5.38 -30.45
CA GLY A 232 -2.33 -4.23 -31.28
C GLY A 232 -2.98 -2.92 -30.82
N ARG A 233 -3.40 -2.83 -29.54
CA ARG A 233 -4.08 -1.65 -28.98
C ARG A 233 -3.26 -0.93 -27.93
N PHE A 234 -2.00 -1.31 -27.74
CA PHE A 234 -1.13 -0.70 -26.75
C PHE A 234 -1.03 0.82 -26.95
N ASP A 235 -1.32 1.56 -25.90
CA ASP A 235 -1.23 3.01 -25.86
C ASP A 235 -0.36 3.43 -24.66
N LYS A 236 0.66 4.24 -24.93
CA LYS A 236 1.63 4.63 -23.89
C LYS A 236 1.02 5.47 -22.78
N ARG A 237 -0.01 6.28 -23.06
CA ARG A 237 -0.63 7.15 -22.06
C ARG A 237 -1.64 6.40 -21.21
N ARG A 238 -2.23 5.34 -21.76
CA ARG A 238 -3.23 4.51 -21.07
C ARG A 238 -2.61 3.33 -20.32
N ASP A 239 -1.61 2.67 -20.91
CA ASP A 239 -1.10 1.38 -20.42
C ASP A 239 0.24 1.50 -19.64
N PHE A 240 0.82 2.70 -19.54
CA PHE A 240 1.80 3.00 -18.50
C PHE A 240 1.09 3.62 -17.30
N ASP A 241 1.46 3.16 -16.10
CA ASP A 241 1.00 3.78 -14.87
C ASP A 241 1.81 5.07 -14.63
N ASP A 242 1.11 6.20 -14.54
CA ASP A 242 1.72 7.47 -14.16
C ASP A 242 1.76 7.58 -12.64
N TRP A 243 2.96 7.81 -12.10
CA TRP A 243 3.21 8.03 -10.67
C TRP A 243 3.59 9.50 -10.43
N PRO A 244 2.61 10.42 -10.41
CA PRO A 244 2.90 11.84 -10.33
C PRO A 244 3.51 12.18 -8.97
N PHE A 245 4.64 12.89 -8.99
CA PHE A 245 5.23 13.41 -7.78
C PHE A 245 4.37 14.54 -7.16
N PRO A 246 4.45 14.75 -5.84
CA PRO A 246 3.73 15.84 -5.16
C PRO A 246 4.02 17.24 -5.73
N GLU A 247 5.17 17.41 -6.37
CA GLU A 247 5.56 18.65 -7.06
C GLU A 247 4.56 19.04 -8.18
N ASN A 248 3.85 18.07 -8.76
CA ASN A 248 2.82 18.31 -9.78
C ASN A 248 1.63 19.10 -9.24
N VAL A 249 1.28 18.94 -7.95
CA VAL A 249 0.27 19.76 -7.27
C VAL A 249 0.88 20.96 -6.53
N GLY A 250 2.20 21.13 -6.63
CA GLY A 250 2.95 22.26 -6.11
C GLY A 250 3.33 22.13 -4.63
N LEU A 251 3.53 20.91 -4.13
CA LEU A 251 4.06 20.68 -2.79
C LEU A 251 5.33 19.83 -2.81
N THR A 252 6.19 20.01 -1.81
CA THR A 252 7.27 19.06 -1.49
C THR A 252 7.13 18.59 -0.06
N LEU A 253 7.65 17.41 0.24
CA LEU A 253 7.57 16.78 1.56
C LEU A 253 8.96 16.76 2.22
N GLU A 254 8.96 16.80 3.56
CA GLU A 254 10.16 16.53 4.35
C GLU A 254 10.51 15.05 4.18
N ARG A 255 11.63 14.77 3.50
CA ARG A 255 12.04 13.42 3.12
C ARG A 255 12.04 12.43 4.29
N ASP A 256 12.60 12.84 5.43
CA ASP A 256 12.79 11.97 6.60
C ASP A 256 11.51 11.81 7.45
N ASP A 257 10.46 12.56 7.14
CA ASP A 257 9.14 12.44 7.76
C ASP A 257 8.17 11.69 6.83
N GLY A 258 8.16 12.04 5.54
CA GLY A 258 7.34 11.42 4.50
C GLY A 258 5.91 11.97 4.38
N LEU A 259 5.37 12.68 5.38
CA LEU A 259 4.02 13.27 5.34
C LEU A 259 4.00 14.78 5.62
N ARG A 260 5.06 15.33 6.23
CA ARG A 260 5.15 16.76 6.55
C ARG A 260 5.45 17.60 5.31
N VAL A 261 4.64 18.63 5.09
CA VAL A 261 4.79 19.59 4.00
C VAL A 261 6.00 20.49 4.25
N ARG A 262 6.98 20.42 3.35
CA ARG A 262 8.20 21.23 3.39
C ARG A 262 8.03 22.57 2.69
N THR A 263 7.50 22.55 1.46
CA THR A 263 7.21 23.78 0.70
C THR A 263 5.90 23.67 -0.04
N VAL A 264 5.23 24.81 -0.20
CA VAL A 264 4.07 24.97 -1.09
C VAL A 264 4.38 26.07 -2.09
N ARG A 265 4.26 25.77 -3.39
CA ARG A 265 4.48 26.73 -4.48
C ARG A 265 3.31 27.73 -4.52
N PRO A 266 3.56 29.06 -4.57
CA PRO A 266 2.50 30.04 -4.75
C PRO A 266 1.62 29.73 -5.97
N GLU A 267 0.33 30.06 -5.89
CA GLU A 267 -0.65 29.88 -6.97
C GLU A 267 -0.81 28.42 -7.49
N SER A 268 -0.27 27.44 -6.77
CA SER A 268 -0.44 26.01 -7.09
C SER A 268 -1.79 25.46 -6.64
N PRO A 269 -2.21 24.27 -7.13
CA PRO A 269 -3.34 23.55 -6.55
C PRO A 269 -3.24 23.38 -5.02
N ALA A 270 -2.07 23.01 -4.50
CA ALA A 270 -1.83 22.88 -3.06
C ALA A 270 -2.04 24.20 -2.31
N ALA A 271 -1.53 25.32 -2.85
CA ALA A 271 -1.73 26.65 -2.24
C ALA A 271 -3.21 27.07 -2.24
N ARG A 272 -3.94 26.81 -3.33
CA ARG A 272 -5.38 27.10 -3.42
C ARG A 272 -6.22 26.25 -2.47
N ALA A 273 -5.77 25.03 -2.19
CA ALA A 273 -6.36 24.16 -1.17
C ALA A 273 -6.05 24.61 0.27
N GLY A 274 -5.20 25.62 0.44
CA GLY A 274 -4.86 26.19 1.74
C GLY A 274 -3.73 25.47 2.49
N LEU A 275 -3.03 24.52 1.85
CA LEU A 275 -1.86 23.85 2.43
C LEU A 275 -0.74 24.84 2.71
N ARG A 276 -0.04 24.63 3.83
CA ARG A 276 1.06 25.45 4.31
C ARG A 276 2.26 24.59 4.67
N ARG A 277 3.43 25.21 4.70
CA ARG A 277 4.63 24.58 5.26
C ARG A 277 4.37 24.19 6.72
N GLY A 278 4.74 22.97 7.08
CA GLY A 278 4.56 22.42 8.41
C GLY A 278 3.29 21.59 8.60
N ASP A 279 2.33 21.69 7.67
CA ASP A 279 1.14 20.82 7.68
C ASP A 279 1.56 19.35 7.53
N GLU A 280 0.77 18.44 8.09
CA GLU A 280 0.95 17.00 7.94
C GLU A 280 -0.18 16.44 7.06
N LEU A 281 0.20 15.70 6.02
CA LEU A 281 -0.76 15.05 5.14
C LEU A 281 -1.39 13.85 5.88
N ALA A 282 -2.72 13.77 5.82
CA ALA A 282 -3.48 12.69 6.46
C ALA A 282 -4.32 11.89 5.45
N ALA A 283 -5.15 12.57 4.68
CA ALA A 283 -6.03 11.95 3.69
C ALA A 283 -6.28 12.86 2.49
N ALA A 284 -6.66 12.25 1.37
CA ALA A 284 -7.10 12.93 0.16
C ALA A 284 -8.42 12.33 -0.32
N GLY A 285 -9.31 13.15 -0.89
CA GLY A 285 -10.59 12.70 -1.46
C GLY A 285 -11.83 12.90 -0.57
N GLY A 286 -11.67 13.36 0.67
CA GLY A 286 -12.77 13.61 1.62
C GLY A 286 -13.02 12.42 2.55
#